data_AF-A0A947YSV7-F1
#
_entry.id   AF-A0A947YSV7-F1
#
_cell.length_a   1.000
_cell.length_b   1.000
_cell.length_c   1.000
_cell.angle_alpha   90.00
_cell.angle_beta   90.00
_cell.angle_gamma   90.00
#
_symmetry.space_group_name_H-M   'P 1'
#
loop_
_entity.id
_entity.type
_entity.pdbx_description
1 polymer ?
#
loop_
_entity_poly.entity_id
_entity_poly.type
_entity_poly.pdbx_seq_one_letter_code
_entity_poly.pdbx_strand_id
1 'polypeptide(L)' 'MEKCTFCVHRLQKAKDKARAEGRKRIRDGDYVPACAQSCPARAISFGNLEDKDSQVYKLHRSPRAYRLFEDLGGDPLA' A
#
# COMPACT_ATOMS: atom_id res chain seq x y z
N MET A 1 -8.29 13.79 16.62
CA MET A 1 -7.62 12.51 16.93
C MET A 1 -6.87 12.08 15.68
N GLU A 2 -5.59 11.74 15.78
CA GLU A 2 -4.75 11.39 14.63
C GLU A 2 -4.56 9.87 14.56
N LYS A 3 -4.35 9.33 13.36
CA LYS A 3 -4.12 7.90 13.11
C LYS A 3 -3.25 7.68 11.87
N CYS A 4 -2.83 6.44 11.64
CA CYS A 4 -2.22 6.07 10.36
C CYS A 4 -3.21 6.33 9.21
N THR A 5 -2.77 7.13 8.25
CA THR A 5 -3.52 7.47 7.03
C THR A 5 -2.95 6.80 5.79
N PHE A 6 -2.03 5.85 5.97
CA PHE A 6 -1.17 5.34 4.90
C PHE A 6 -0.62 6.50 4.08
N CYS A 7 0.14 7.40 4.74
CA CYS A 7 0.86 8.50 4.11
C CYS A 7 0.08 9.23 2.99
N VAL A 8 -1.19 9.58 3.23
CA VAL A 8 -2.09 10.15 2.19
C VAL A 8 -1.49 11.38 1.48
N HIS A 9 -0.69 12.16 2.18
CA HIS A 9 0.05 13.30 1.61
C HIS A 9 1.05 12.88 0.53
N ARG A 10 1.71 11.71 0.64
CA ARG A 10 2.59 11.16 -0.39
C ARG A 10 1.79 10.62 -1.58
N LEU A 11 0.64 9.99 -1.32
CA LEU A 11 -0.28 9.55 -2.37
C LEU A 11 -0.75 10.73 -3.22
N GLN A 12 -1.12 11.85 -2.60
CA GLN A 12 -1.54 13.04 -3.33
C GLN A 12 -0.41 13.58 -4.22
N LYS A 13 0.81 13.70 -3.69
CA LYS A 13 1.99 14.09 -4.49
C LYS A 13 2.25 13.16 -5.67
N ALA A 14 2.09 11.85 -5.48
CA ALA A 14 2.25 10.87 -6.55
C ALA A 14 1.16 11.03 -7.64
N LYS A 15 -0.10 11.29 -7.25
CA LYS A 15 -1.19 11.59 -8.18
C LYS A 15 -0.93 12.87 -8.97
N ASP A 16 -0.49 13.93 -8.30
CA ASP A 16 -0.20 15.21 -8.95
C ASP A 16 0.96 15.08 -9.94
N LYS A 17 2.01 14.35 -9.56
CA LYS A 17 3.14 14.03 -10.44
C LYS A 17 2.68 13.22 -11.67
N ALA A 18 1.90 12.16 -11.47
CA ALA A 18 1.39 11.36 -12.58
C ALA A 18 0.52 12.20 -13.54
N ARG A 19 -0.32 13.09 -13.00
CA ARG A 19 -1.12 14.02 -13.81
C ARG A 19 -0.24 14.98 -14.62
N ALA A 20 0.80 15.55 -14.01
CA ALA A 20 1.74 16.44 -14.70
C ALA A 20 2.50 15.71 -15.83
N GLU A 21 2.73 14.42 -15.68
CA GLU A 21 3.36 13.54 -16.66
C GLU A 21 2.35 12.98 -17.70
N GLY A 22 1.10 13.46 -17.70
CA GLY A 22 0.05 13.02 -18.63
C GLY A 22 -0.49 11.61 -18.36
N ARG A 23 -0.16 11.00 -17.22
CA ARG A 23 -0.60 9.66 -16.84
C ARG A 23 -1.88 9.70 -16.01
N LYS A 24 -2.81 8.79 -16.32
CA LYS A 24 -4.07 8.61 -15.57
C LYS A 24 -3.92 7.77 -14.30
N ARG A 25 -2.87 6.95 -14.20
CA ARG A 25 -2.63 6.02 -13.09
C ARG A 25 -1.25 6.26 -12.49
N ILE A 26 -1.16 6.13 -11.17
CA ILE A 26 0.12 5.98 -10.47
C ILE A 26 0.69 4.59 -10.78
N ARG A 27 2.01 4.49 -10.92
CA ARG A 27 2.68 3.19 -11.08
C ARG A 27 3.10 2.66 -9.71
N ASP A 28 3.35 1.36 -9.65
CA ASP A 28 3.96 0.79 -8.45
C ASP A 28 5.32 1.47 -8.18
N GLY A 29 5.59 1.76 -6.91
CA GLY A 29 6.77 2.53 -6.50
C GLY A 29 6.70 4.06 -6.67
N ASP A 30 5.73 4.64 -7.40
CA ASP A 30 5.54 6.11 -7.44
C ASP A 30 5.07 6.65 -6.06
N TYR A 31 4.52 5.77 -5.21
CA TYR A 31 4.03 6.06 -3.88
C TYR A 31 4.49 4.97 -2.89
N VAL A 32 5.41 5.36 -1.98
CA VAL A 32 5.89 4.49 -0.89
C VAL A 32 5.67 5.19 0.46
N PRO A 33 4.95 4.57 1.41
CA PRO A 33 4.79 5.11 2.76
C PRO A 33 6.13 5.27 3.48
N ALA A 34 6.20 6.20 4.43
CA ALA A 34 7.41 6.46 5.19
C ALA A 34 7.96 5.21 5.89
N CYS A 35 7.09 4.44 6.56
CA CYS A 35 7.47 3.22 7.28
C CYS A 35 8.01 2.11 6.35
N ALA A 36 7.45 1.95 5.15
CA ALA A 36 7.93 0.98 4.17
C ALA A 36 9.28 1.42 3.58
N GLN A 37 9.46 2.72 3.33
CA GLN A 37 10.73 3.27 2.82
C GLN A 37 11.86 3.21 3.86
N SER A 38 11.56 3.47 5.14
CA SER A 38 12.58 3.53 6.19
C SER A 38 13.04 2.16 6.70
N CYS A 39 12.32 1.09 6.38
CA CYS A 39 12.61 -0.24 6.91
C CYS A 39 13.78 -0.89 6.15
N PRO A 40 14.98 -1.05 6.75
CA PRO A 40 16.12 -1.68 6.07
C PRO A 40 15.88 -3.16 5.76
N ALA A 41 15.11 -3.84 6.62
CA ALA A 41 14.77 -5.25 6.46
C ALA A 41 13.67 -5.50 5.42
N ARG A 42 13.01 -4.44 4.90
CA ARG A 42 11.87 -4.54 3.97
C ARG A 42 10.71 -5.37 4.52
N ALA A 43 10.45 -5.26 5.82
CA ALA A 43 9.38 -6.00 6.50
C ALA A 43 7.97 -5.55 6.09
N ILE A 44 7.81 -4.28 5.69
CA ILE A 44 6.53 -3.71 5.27
C ILE A 44 6.55 -3.57 3.75
N SER A 45 5.66 -4.29 3.08
CA SER A 45 5.39 -4.14 1.64
C SER A 45 4.10 -3.35 1.44
N PHE A 46 4.10 -2.39 0.52
CA PHE A 46 2.94 -1.54 0.23
C PHE A 46 2.75 -1.44 -1.28
N GLY A 47 1.52 -1.46 -1.76
CA GLY A 47 1.20 -1.54 -3.20
C GLY A 47 -0.30 -1.71 -3.46
N ASN A 48 -0.67 -1.85 -4.74
CA ASN A 48 -2.05 -2.03 -5.15
C ASN A 48 -2.51 -3.49 -4.99
N LEU A 49 -3.52 -3.74 -4.14
CA LEU A 49 -4.06 -5.08 -3.91
C LEU A 49 -4.89 -5.63 -5.08
N GLU A 50 -5.32 -4.77 -6.00
CA GLU A 50 -6.04 -5.18 -7.22
C GLU A 50 -5.10 -5.60 -8.36
N ASP A 51 -3.82 -5.19 -8.28
CA ASP A 51 -2.82 -5.54 -9.27
C ASP A 51 -2.23 -6.92 -8.99
N LYS A 52 -2.58 -7.90 -9.83
CA LYS A 52 -2.16 -9.31 -9.70
C LYS A 52 -0.65 -9.51 -9.81
N ASP A 53 0.04 -8.60 -10.50
CA ASP A 53 1.49 -8.69 -10.68
C ASP A 53 2.25 -8.12 -9.49
N SER A 54 1.59 -7.32 -8.64
CA SER A 54 2.21 -6.67 -7.49
C SER A 54 2.72 -7.66 -6.43
N GLN A 55 3.77 -7.24 -5.71
CA GLN A 55 4.31 -8.01 -4.59
C GLN A 55 3.27 -8.18 -3.47
N VAL A 56 2.46 -7.15 -3.20
CA VAL A 56 1.44 -7.19 -2.14
C VAL A 56 0.34 -8.18 -2.46
N TYR A 57 -0.13 -8.26 -3.71
CA TYR A 57 -1.12 -9.26 -4.13
C TYR A 57 -0.66 -10.69 -3.87
N LYS A 58 0.62 -10.98 -4.15
CA LYS A 58 1.23 -12.28 -3.93
C LYS A 58 1.39 -12.59 -2.44
N LEU A 59 1.88 -11.62 -1.65
CA LEU A 59 2.05 -11.78 -0.20
C LEU A 59 0.71 -11.98 0.52
N HIS A 60 -0.34 -11.26 0.13
CA HIS A 60 -1.68 -11.39 0.69
C HIS A 60 -2.31 -12.78 0.47
N ARG A 61 -1.89 -13.51 -0.57
CA ARG A 61 -2.36 -14.87 -0.90
C ARG A 61 -1.41 -15.97 -0.43
N SER A 62 -0.34 -15.62 0.26
CA SER A 62 0.58 -16.59 0.85
C SER A 62 -0.17 -17.46 1.86
N PRO A 63 0.12 -18.77 1.96
CA PRO A 63 -0.45 -19.63 3.01
C PRO A 63 -0.06 -19.19 4.44
N ARG A 64 0.90 -18.26 4.57
CA ARG A 64 1.31 -17.66 5.85
C ARG A 64 0.62 -16.33 6.15
N ALA A 65 -0.24 -15.83 5.26
CA ALA A 65 -0.99 -14.61 5.50
C ALA A 65 -2.11 -14.89 6.51
N TYR A 66 -2.26 -14.00 7.48
CA TYR A 66 -3.36 -13.98 8.43
C TYR A 66 -3.69 -12.52 8.74
N ARG A 67 -4.94 -12.22 9.07
CA ARG A 67 -5.32 -10.90 9.55
C ARG A 67 -5.55 -10.97 11.06
N LEU A 68 -5.25 -9.86 11.73
CA LEU A 68 -5.41 -9.77 13.16
C LEU A 68 -6.88 -9.51 13.50
N PHE A 69 -7.44 -10.27 14.45
CA PHE A 69 -8.83 -10.16 14.92
C PHE A 69 -9.91 -10.35 13.84
N GLU A 70 -9.73 -11.30 12.91
CA GLU A 70 -10.73 -11.63 11.88
C GLU A 70 -12.11 -11.97 12.47
N ASP A 71 -12.15 -12.67 13.61
CA ASP A 71 -13.38 -13.09 14.28
C ASP A 71 -14.24 -11.92 14.77
N LEU A 72 -13.66 -10.72 14.91
CA LEU A 72 -14.39 -9.51 15.31
C LEU A 72 -15.07 -8.81 14.13
N GLY A 73 -14.99 -9.37 12.91
CA GLY A 73 -15.64 -8.84 11.71
C GLY A 73 -15.02 -7.53 11.19
N GLY A 74 -13.86 -7.14 11.70
CA GLY A 74 -13.09 -6.04 11.13
C GLY A 74 -12.49 -6.48 9.80
N ASP A 75 -12.85 -5.84 8.70
CA ASP A 75 -12.13 -6.00 7.44
C ASP A 75 -11.15 -4.82 7.26
N PRO A 76 -9.89 -4.94 7.70
CA PRO A 76 -8.89 -3.89 7.54
C PRO A 76 -8.46 -3.67 6.08
N LEU A 77 -8.93 -4.50 5.14
CA LEU A 77 -8.55 -4.48 3.73
C LEU A 77 -9.76 -4.35 2.77
N ALA A 78 -10.99 -4.25 3.29
CA ALA A 78 -12.19 -3.91 2.50
C ALA A 78 -12.17 -2.47 1.97
#